data_AF-Q868N4-F1
#
_entry.id   AF-Q868N4-F1
#
_cell.length_a   1.000
_cell.length_b   1.000
_cell.length_c   1.000
_cell.angle_alpha   90.00
_cell.angle_beta   90.00
_cell.angle_gamma   90.00
#
_symmetry.space_group_name_H-M   'P 1'
#
loop_
_entity.id
_entity.type
_entity.pdbx_description
1 polymer ?
#
loop_
_entity_poly.entity_id
_entity_poly.type
_entity_poly.pdbx_seq_one_letter_code
_entity_poly.pdbx_strand_id
1 'polypeptide(L)'
;MPENVGFVVALMLSAVLAAAALPSENIVYPRIIQSRDQNGEKTLYIRPGLVLSLEKSRVFSDNFVFSEDDGVNRHDRFLDGKDLEKNFYQDRNHTSVVFVDEEKGTVQVRGILDNKFSIEPIASNGRSEDDLVAHSLLDLDDIDNPHGDDSAQDLSLHAKDVGPSTPEVTERKLKNVPEKFIVEVRIFSDPSHGPNKTMDDFIQFFGIVMSKVNQYYSRLTRPKVQFIVLSITKLTNYTFTYLLPDPVRNITRVSLCGTLGSFYKYLNATYTRDERDAIVFVTSLSGGNVGGCSGYCTVCGDNPITTNTMGFGRIGRWEPGTIAHELAHSLGMSHEGECPVFYTPGKEGLRCKKQEFGSVMGSGKPPHYFSRCLQDQARGCLMRKTKRCFDLTGGKPLF
;
A
#
# COMPACT_ATOMS: atom_id res chain seq x y z
N MET A 1 -15.31 -34.77 -51.69
CA MET A 1 -16.38 -33.94 -51.10
C MET A 1 -15.92 -33.54 -49.70
N PRO A 2 -15.97 -32.24 -49.35
CA PRO A 2 -15.24 -31.66 -48.23
C PRO A 2 -16.16 -31.46 -47.03
N GLU A 3 -16.39 -32.51 -46.24
CA GLU A 3 -17.23 -32.39 -45.01
C GLU A 3 -16.42 -32.15 -43.74
N ASN A 4 -15.09 -32.37 -43.78
CA ASN A 4 -14.24 -32.26 -42.58
C ASN A 4 -13.57 -30.89 -42.38
N VAL A 5 -13.56 -30.01 -43.39
CA VAL A 5 -12.91 -28.68 -43.25
C VAL A 5 -13.84 -27.71 -42.51
N GLY A 6 -15.15 -27.79 -42.74
CA GLY A 6 -16.13 -26.92 -42.06
C GLY A 6 -16.22 -27.17 -40.55
N PHE A 7 -16.09 -28.43 -40.12
CA PHE A 7 -16.21 -28.79 -38.70
C PHE A 7 -14.98 -28.36 -37.88
N VAL A 8 -13.78 -28.46 -38.45
CA VAL A 8 -12.54 -28.03 -37.80
C VAL A 8 -12.46 -26.50 -37.74
N VAL A 9 -12.91 -25.79 -38.77
CA VAL A 9 -12.97 -24.32 -38.75
C VAL A 9 -14.00 -23.82 -37.74
N ALA A 10 -15.16 -24.46 -37.61
CA ALA A 10 -16.17 -24.09 -36.62
C ALA A 10 -15.72 -24.35 -35.17
N LEU A 11 -14.99 -25.43 -34.91
CA LEU A 11 -14.38 -25.73 -33.60
C LEU A 11 -13.24 -24.76 -33.25
N MET A 12 -12.44 -24.37 -34.23
CA MET A 12 -11.40 -23.35 -34.02
C MET A 12 -12.00 -21.96 -33.80
N LEU A 13 -13.08 -21.61 -34.49
CA LEU A 13 -13.79 -20.33 -34.25
C LEU A 13 -14.43 -20.30 -32.86
N SER A 14 -15.05 -21.40 -32.41
CA SER A 14 -15.66 -21.49 -31.08
C SER A 14 -14.61 -21.60 -29.96
N ALA A 15 -13.46 -22.22 -30.18
CA ALA A 15 -12.33 -22.22 -29.24
C ALA A 15 -11.64 -20.84 -29.16
N VAL A 16 -11.57 -20.09 -30.27
CA VAL A 16 -11.04 -18.72 -30.27
C VAL A 16 -12.04 -17.73 -29.64
N LEU A 17 -13.35 -17.96 -29.79
CA LEU A 17 -14.38 -17.19 -29.07
C LEU A 17 -14.48 -17.55 -27.57
N ALA A 18 -14.17 -18.79 -27.19
CA ALA A 18 -14.11 -19.21 -25.79
C ALA A 18 -12.85 -18.69 -25.05
N ALA A 19 -11.80 -18.31 -25.78
CA ALA A 19 -10.56 -17.79 -25.21
C ALA A 19 -10.58 -16.26 -24.92
N ALA A 20 -11.69 -15.57 -25.18
CA ALA A 20 -11.81 -14.12 -24.96
C ALA A 20 -13.12 -13.69 -24.26
N ALA A 21 -13.89 -14.64 -23.73
CA ALA A 21 -15.02 -14.30 -22.87
C ALA A 21 -14.53 -14.27 -21.42
N LEU A 22 -14.19 -13.07 -20.92
CA LEU A 22 -14.30 -12.82 -19.48
C LEU A 22 -15.69 -13.34 -19.06
N PRO A 23 -15.81 -14.17 -18.01
CA PRO A 23 -17.13 -14.63 -17.58
C PRO A 23 -18.03 -13.41 -17.39
N SER A 24 -19.16 -13.38 -18.10
CA SER A 24 -20.05 -12.20 -18.20
C SER A 24 -20.54 -11.68 -16.85
N GLU A 25 -20.39 -12.48 -15.78
CA GLU A 25 -20.76 -12.13 -14.40
C GLU A 25 -19.84 -11.09 -13.74
N ASN A 26 -18.66 -10.82 -14.31
CA ASN A 26 -17.68 -9.87 -13.77
C ASN A 26 -17.60 -8.55 -14.55
N ILE A 27 -18.49 -8.30 -15.51
CA ILE A 27 -18.58 -7.00 -16.19
C ILE A 27 -19.70 -6.18 -15.56
N VAL A 28 -19.40 -4.95 -15.17
CA VAL A 28 -20.32 -4.02 -14.51
C VAL A 28 -20.29 -2.64 -15.15
N TYR A 29 -21.33 -1.84 -14.88
CA TYR A 29 -21.50 -0.49 -15.41
C TYR A 29 -21.75 0.48 -14.25
N PRO A 30 -20.69 0.97 -13.58
CA PRO A 30 -20.82 1.85 -12.45
C PRO A 30 -21.48 3.18 -12.82
N ARG A 31 -22.28 3.72 -11.91
CA ARG A 31 -22.96 5.00 -12.09
C ARG A 31 -23.16 5.72 -10.77
N ILE A 32 -23.09 7.05 -10.78
CA ILE A 32 -23.45 7.89 -9.65
C ILE A 32 -24.97 8.05 -9.62
N ILE A 33 -25.62 7.54 -8.58
CA ILE A 33 -27.10 7.61 -8.43
C ILE A 33 -27.54 8.78 -7.56
N GLN A 34 -26.65 9.31 -6.72
CA GLN A 34 -26.88 10.53 -5.96
C GLN A 34 -25.57 11.32 -5.89
N SER A 35 -25.60 12.57 -6.37
CA SER A 35 -24.37 13.37 -6.50
C SER A 35 -24.08 14.23 -5.27
N ARG A 36 -25.07 14.43 -4.37
CA ARG A 36 -24.95 15.12 -3.07
C ARG A 36 -26.06 14.69 -2.12
N ASP A 37 -25.71 14.22 -0.93
CA ASP A 37 -26.57 14.32 0.26
C ASP A 37 -26.19 15.58 1.07
N GLN A 38 -26.80 15.77 2.24
CA GLN A 38 -26.54 16.96 3.09
C GLN A 38 -25.08 17.05 3.60
N ASN A 39 -24.31 15.97 3.50
CA ASN A 39 -22.91 15.86 3.93
C ASN A 39 -21.92 15.95 2.76
N GLY A 40 -22.41 15.97 1.51
CA GLY A 40 -21.57 15.94 0.30
C GLY A 40 -21.09 14.54 -0.07
N GLU A 41 -21.73 13.49 0.45
CA GLU A 41 -21.47 12.10 0.09
C GLU A 41 -22.09 11.78 -1.28
N LYS A 42 -21.38 10.96 -2.08
CA LYS A 42 -21.87 10.43 -3.36
C LYS A 42 -22.26 8.98 -3.20
N THR A 43 -23.31 8.54 -3.88
CA THR A 43 -23.66 7.13 -3.92
C THR A 43 -23.27 6.54 -5.27
N LEU A 44 -22.36 5.57 -5.24
CA LEU A 44 -21.88 4.84 -6.42
C LEU A 44 -22.55 3.47 -6.48
N TYR A 45 -23.38 3.27 -7.49
CA TYR A 45 -23.95 1.98 -7.82
C TYR A 45 -22.99 1.20 -8.72
N ILE A 46 -22.68 -0.06 -8.37
CA ILE A 46 -21.82 -0.94 -9.18
C ILE A 46 -22.65 -2.09 -9.76
N ARG A 47 -23.29 -2.87 -8.88
CA ARG A 47 -24.20 -3.98 -9.24
C ARG A 47 -25.20 -4.23 -8.10
N PRO A 48 -26.25 -5.05 -8.29
CA PRO A 48 -27.16 -5.41 -7.20
C PRO A 48 -26.38 -5.97 -5.99
N GLY A 49 -26.65 -5.45 -4.80
CA GLY A 49 -25.95 -5.83 -3.57
C GLY A 49 -24.59 -5.18 -3.36
N LEU A 50 -24.11 -4.33 -4.29
CA LEU A 50 -22.86 -3.58 -4.13
C LEU A 50 -23.06 -2.11 -4.53
N VAL A 51 -23.39 -1.31 -3.52
CA VAL A 51 -23.61 0.14 -3.62
C VAL A 51 -22.75 0.81 -2.55
N LEU A 52 -21.90 1.74 -2.96
CA LEU A 52 -20.95 2.40 -2.07
C LEU A 52 -21.44 3.79 -1.66
N SER A 53 -21.31 4.11 -0.38
CA SER A 53 -21.40 5.48 0.11
C SER A 53 -20.00 6.08 0.14
N LEU A 54 -19.76 7.05 -0.74
CA LEU A 54 -18.45 7.61 -1.00
C LEU A 54 -18.18 8.82 -0.11
N GLU A 55 -17.27 8.64 0.85
CA GLU A 55 -16.62 9.72 1.60
C GLU A 55 -15.29 10.09 0.94
N LYS A 56 -14.85 11.35 1.08
CA LYS A 56 -13.50 11.74 0.61
C LYS A 56 -12.40 10.99 1.36
N SER A 57 -11.46 10.42 0.61
CA SER A 57 -10.22 9.86 1.17
C SER A 57 -9.15 10.95 1.25
N ARG A 58 -8.39 10.97 2.36
CA ARG A 58 -7.22 11.85 2.53
C ARG A 58 -5.96 11.01 2.66
N VAL A 59 -5.07 11.15 1.70
CA VAL A 59 -3.88 10.32 1.51
C VAL A 59 -2.65 11.13 1.11
N PHE A 60 -2.79 12.32 0.52
CA PHE A 60 -1.67 13.17 0.09
C PHE A 60 -1.49 14.34 1.06
N SER A 61 -0.25 14.82 1.17
CA SER A 61 0.02 16.10 1.84
C SER A 61 -0.43 17.27 0.98
N ASP A 62 -0.92 18.34 1.62
CA ASP A 62 -1.27 19.60 0.96
C ASP A 62 -0.13 20.11 0.05
N ASN A 63 1.13 19.93 0.47
CA ASN A 63 2.31 20.30 -0.31
C ASN A 63 3.00 19.05 -0.87
N PHE A 64 2.38 18.45 -1.88
CA PHE A 64 2.86 17.21 -2.50
C PHE A 64 3.96 17.48 -3.53
N VAL A 65 4.93 16.58 -3.62
CA VAL A 65 6.01 16.65 -4.63
C VAL A 65 6.06 15.38 -5.47
N PHE A 66 5.98 15.54 -6.79
CA PHE A 66 6.36 14.49 -7.72
C PHE A 66 7.77 14.76 -8.25
N SER A 67 8.63 13.75 -8.24
CA SER A 67 10.02 13.88 -8.68
C SER A 67 10.38 12.82 -9.72
N GLU A 68 11.19 13.21 -10.70
CA GLU A 68 11.96 12.28 -11.53
C GLU A 68 13.44 12.41 -11.15
N ASP A 69 14.12 11.30 -10.87
CA ASP A 69 15.47 11.31 -10.29
C ASP A 69 16.35 10.22 -10.95
N ASP A 70 17.52 10.62 -11.46
CA ASP A 70 18.54 9.73 -12.04
C ASP A 70 19.72 9.45 -11.09
N GLY A 71 19.61 9.84 -9.83
CA GLY A 71 20.65 9.74 -8.81
C GLY A 71 21.69 10.87 -8.86
N VAL A 72 21.65 11.73 -9.87
CA VAL A 72 22.52 12.91 -10.02
C VAL A 72 21.68 14.18 -10.20
N ASN A 73 20.73 14.14 -11.12
CA ASN A 73 19.77 15.19 -11.42
C ASN A 73 18.40 14.79 -10.91
N ARG A 74 17.72 15.77 -10.33
CA ARG A 74 16.36 15.62 -9.81
C ARG A 74 15.49 16.76 -10.29
N HIS A 75 14.32 16.40 -10.81
CA HIS A 75 13.32 17.34 -11.31
C HIS A 75 12.04 17.26 -10.48
N ASP A 76 11.78 18.30 -9.71
CA ASP A 76 10.64 18.38 -8.79
C ASP A 76 9.46 19.13 -9.41
N ARG A 77 8.25 18.60 -9.19
CA ARG A 77 6.97 19.22 -9.52
C ARG A 77 6.14 19.32 -8.25
N PHE A 78 5.85 20.54 -7.83
CA PHE A 78 5.03 20.84 -6.66
C PHE A 78 3.55 20.84 -7.07
N LEU A 79 2.73 20.13 -6.30
CA LEU A 79 1.30 19.95 -6.55
C LEU A 79 0.52 20.16 -5.25
N ASP A 80 -0.73 20.63 -5.35
CA ASP A 80 -1.63 20.70 -4.21
C ASP A 80 -2.27 19.34 -3.96
N GLY A 81 -2.00 18.73 -2.80
CA GLY A 81 -2.58 17.44 -2.42
C GLY A 81 -4.11 17.45 -2.42
N LYS A 82 -4.74 18.58 -2.06
CA LYS A 82 -6.21 18.69 -2.07
C LYS A 82 -6.78 18.57 -3.46
N ASP A 83 -6.04 19.02 -4.47
CA ASP A 83 -6.44 18.88 -5.87
C ASP A 83 -6.30 17.45 -6.34
N LEU A 84 -5.24 16.75 -5.94
CA LEU A 84 -5.03 15.33 -6.24
C LEU A 84 -6.14 14.46 -5.60
N GLU A 85 -6.56 14.79 -4.39
CA GLU A 85 -7.58 14.04 -3.63
C GLU A 85 -9.02 14.21 -4.14
N LYS A 86 -9.28 15.13 -5.07
CA LYS A 86 -10.63 15.44 -5.57
C LYS A 86 -11.38 14.20 -6.07
N ASN A 87 -10.68 13.21 -6.59
CA ASN A 87 -11.30 12.02 -7.17
C ASN A 87 -11.11 10.75 -6.32
N PHE A 88 -10.50 10.85 -5.13
CA PHE A 88 -10.32 9.71 -4.24
C PHE A 88 -11.41 9.62 -3.18
N TYR A 89 -12.00 8.44 -3.07
CA TYR A 89 -13.08 8.16 -2.15
C TYR A 89 -12.87 6.85 -1.41
N GLN A 90 -13.57 6.72 -0.28
CA GLN A 90 -13.63 5.50 0.52
C GLN A 90 -15.06 5.21 0.97
N ASP A 91 -15.36 3.94 1.19
CA ASP A 91 -16.55 3.48 1.91
C ASP A 91 -16.08 2.62 3.09
N ARG A 92 -16.40 3.07 4.31
CA ARG A 92 -15.94 2.41 5.54
C ARG A 92 -16.66 1.10 5.84
N ASN A 93 -17.91 0.96 5.38
CA ASN A 93 -18.72 -0.24 5.61
C ASN A 93 -18.23 -1.38 4.73
N HIS A 94 -17.94 -1.08 3.47
CA HIS A 94 -17.44 -2.07 2.49
C HIS A 94 -15.91 -2.20 2.51
N THR A 95 -15.20 -1.34 3.23
CA THR A 95 -13.73 -1.22 3.19
C THR A 95 -13.20 -0.94 1.78
N SER A 96 -13.94 -0.13 1.03
CA SER A 96 -13.64 0.23 -0.36
C SER A 96 -12.74 1.45 -0.42
N VAL A 97 -11.81 1.45 -1.38
CA VAL A 97 -11.07 2.65 -1.80
C VAL A 97 -11.12 2.75 -3.31
N VAL A 98 -11.61 3.88 -3.82
CA VAL A 98 -11.81 4.06 -5.25
C VAL A 98 -11.36 5.44 -5.70
N PHE A 99 -10.74 5.48 -6.87
CA PHE A 99 -10.60 6.67 -7.68
C PHE A 99 -11.78 6.71 -8.66
N VAL A 100 -12.53 7.80 -8.65
CA VAL A 100 -13.70 8.00 -9.50
C VAL A 100 -13.46 9.20 -10.40
N ASP A 101 -13.36 8.94 -11.69
CA ASP A 101 -13.26 9.97 -12.73
C ASP A 101 -14.63 10.19 -13.38
N GLU A 102 -15.04 11.44 -13.45
CA GLU A 102 -16.35 11.89 -13.93
C GLU A 102 -16.14 12.92 -15.04
N GLU A 103 -16.19 12.50 -16.30
CA GLU A 103 -16.09 13.40 -17.44
C GLU A 103 -17.36 13.33 -18.30
N LYS A 104 -18.06 14.47 -18.46
CA LYS A 104 -19.23 14.62 -19.36
C LYS A 104 -20.31 13.54 -19.18
N GLY A 105 -20.54 13.11 -17.93
CA GLY A 105 -21.53 12.07 -17.59
C GLY A 105 -21.01 10.64 -17.66
N THR A 106 -19.78 10.43 -18.15
CA THR A 106 -19.09 9.14 -18.10
C THR A 106 -18.44 8.94 -16.74
N VAL A 107 -18.66 7.79 -16.12
CA VAL A 107 -18.06 7.43 -14.83
C VAL A 107 -17.05 6.32 -15.05
N GLN A 108 -15.80 6.55 -14.66
CA GLN A 108 -14.76 5.53 -14.60
C GLN A 108 -14.32 5.33 -13.15
N VAL A 109 -14.18 4.06 -12.74
CA VAL A 109 -13.86 3.69 -11.37
C VAL A 109 -12.66 2.75 -11.38
N ARG A 110 -11.64 3.09 -10.59
CA ARG A 110 -10.46 2.25 -10.35
C ARG A 110 -10.29 2.04 -8.85
N GLY A 111 -9.97 0.82 -8.43
CA GLY A 111 -9.54 0.57 -7.05
C GLY A 111 -10.11 -0.72 -6.45
N ILE A 112 -10.18 -0.76 -5.13
CA ILE A 112 -10.56 -1.94 -4.36
C ILE A 112 -11.96 -1.73 -3.81
N LEU A 113 -12.89 -2.63 -4.13
CA LEU A 113 -14.28 -2.55 -3.72
C LEU A 113 -14.51 -3.16 -2.34
N ASP A 114 -13.85 -4.25 -2.02
CA ASP A 114 -13.92 -4.90 -0.71
C ASP A 114 -12.70 -5.83 -0.54
N ASN A 115 -12.80 -6.89 0.27
CA ASN A 115 -11.72 -7.86 0.41
C ASN A 115 -11.70 -8.93 -0.70
N LYS A 116 -12.67 -8.92 -1.61
CA LYS A 116 -12.87 -9.91 -2.68
C LYS A 116 -12.73 -9.32 -4.07
N PHE A 117 -13.07 -8.06 -4.29
CA PHE A 117 -13.12 -7.50 -5.64
C PHE A 117 -12.30 -6.21 -5.77
N SER A 118 -11.57 -6.11 -6.88
CA SER A 118 -11.10 -4.83 -7.42
C SER A 118 -11.77 -4.51 -8.75
N ILE A 119 -11.86 -3.23 -9.07
CA ILE A 119 -12.52 -2.71 -10.27
C ILE A 119 -11.57 -1.89 -11.11
N GLU A 120 -11.69 -2.02 -12.43
CA GLU A 120 -11.03 -1.15 -13.40
C GLU A 120 -11.85 -1.00 -14.68
N PRO A 121 -11.70 0.12 -15.41
CA PRO A 121 -12.31 0.29 -16.73
C PRO A 121 -11.73 -0.71 -17.74
N ILE A 122 -12.57 -1.22 -18.63
CA ILE A 122 -12.13 -2.04 -19.76
C ILE A 122 -11.68 -1.09 -20.88
N ALA A 123 -10.45 -1.28 -21.39
CA ALA A 123 -9.84 -0.36 -22.35
C ALA A 123 -10.50 -0.35 -23.75
N SER A 124 -11.29 -1.37 -24.10
CA SER A 124 -12.03 -1.43 -25.36
C SER A 124 -13.33 -0.63 -25.28
N ASN A 125 -13.85 -0.16 -26.42
CA ASN A 125 -15.09 0.61 -26.59
C ASN A 125 -16.38 -0.15 -26.16
N GLY A 126 -16.34 -0.99 -25.12
CA GLY A 126 -17.48 -1.62 -24.48
C GLY A 126 -18.31 -0.57 -23.76
N ARG A 127 -19.07 0.19 -24.54
CA ARG A 127 -20.14 1.06 -24.06
C ARG A 127 -21.41 0.22 -23.95
N SER A 128 -22.19 0.41 -22.90
CA SER A 128 -23.56 -0.12 -22.86
C SER A 128 -24.44 0.56 -23.92
N GLU A 129 -25.66 0.08 -24.12
CA GLU A 129 -26.67 0.80 -24.92
C GLU A 129 -26.89 2.24 -24.39
N ASP A 130 -26.79 2.43 -23.06
CA ASP A 130 -26.85 3.73 -22.39
C ASP A 130 -25.52 4.52 -22.36
N ASP A 131 -24.55 4.17 -23.20
CA ASP A 131 -23.23 4.80 -23.30
C ASP A 131 -22.32 4.71 -22.03
N LEU A 132 -22.64 3.81 -21.09
CA LEU A 132 -21.86 3.59 -19.88
C LEU A 132 -20.57 2.81 -20.16
N VAL A 133 -19.47 3.19 -19.52
CA VAL A 133 -18.18 2.48 -19.66
C VAL A 133 -18.23 1.16 -18.92
N ALA A 134 -17.94 0.06 -19.63
CA ALA A 134 -17.79 -1.25 -19.03
C ALA A 134 -16.57 -1.31 -18.11
N HIS A 135 -16.75 -1.94 -16.95
CA HIS A 135 -15.71 -2.21 -15.98
C HIS A 135 -15.62 -3.70 -15.73
N SER A 136 -14.41 -4.19 -15.46
CA SER A 136 -14.20 -5.58 -15.05
C SER A 136 -14.01 -5.64 -13.54
N LEU A 137 -14.54 -6.69 -12.92
CA LEU A 137 -14.27 -7.08 -11.54
C LEU A 137 -13.24 -8.22 -11.53
N LEU A 138 -12.23 -8.08 -10.69
CA LEU A 138 -11.20 -9.12 -10.46
C LEU A 138 -11.49 -9.70 -9.10
N ASP A 139 -11.67 -11.00 -9.05
CA ASP A 139 -11.69 -11.74 -7.81
C ASP A 139 -10.28 -11.81 -7.22
N LEU A 140 -10.14 -11.33 -6.00
CA LEU A 140 -8.89 -11.27 -5.24
C LEU A 140 -8.59 -12.59 -4.54
N ASP A 141 -9.56 -13.50 -4.43
CA ASP A 141 -9.38 -14.86 -3.91
C ASP A 141 -8.77 -15.79 -4.98
N ASP A 142 -8.98 -15.49 -6.28
CA ASP A 142 -8.43 -16.26 -7.41
C ASP A 142 -6.96 -15.93 -7.73
N ILE A 143 -6.37 -14.97 -7.05
CA ILE A 143 -4.96 -14.61 -7.21
C ILE A 143 -4.14 -15.47 -6.24
N ASP A 144 -3.49 -16.51 -6.79
CA ASP A 144 -2.54 -17.36 -6.06
C ASP A 144 -1.54 -16.51 -5.27
N ASN A 145 -1.29 -16.91 -4.02
CA ASN A 145 -0.30 -16.29 -3.13
C ASN A 145 1.12 -16.55 -3.66
N PRO A 146 1.84 -15.57 -4.24
CA PRO A 146 3.14 -15.83 -4.85
C PRO A 146 4.30 -15.83 -3.84
N HIS A 147 4.07 -15.47 -2.57
CA HIS A 147 5.16 -15.12 -1.65
C HIS A 147 5.14 -15.93 -0.35
N GLY A 148 6.34 -16.39 0.04
CA GLY A 148 6.63 -17.12 1.26
C GLY A 148 7.13 -16.19 2.37
N ASP A 149 7.53 -16.78 3.49
CA ASP A 149 8.03 -16.08 4.69
C ASP A 149 8.99 -14.92 4.35
N ASP A 150 8.64 -13.71 4.80
CA ASP A 150 9.51 -12.55 4.71
C ASP A 150 10.72 -12.74 5.63
N SER A 151 11.91 -12.42 5.12
CA SER A 151 13.11 -12.31 5.93
C SER A 151 13.16 -10.90 6.52
N ALA A 152 12.48 -10.65 7.63
CA ALA A 152 12.93 -9.56 8.49
C ALA A 152 14.40 -9.87 8.85
N GLN A 153 15.30 -8.89 8.75
CA GLN A 153 16.60 -9.06 9.39
C GLN A 153 16.33 -9.25 10.87
N ASP A 154 16.43 -10.50 11.33
CA ASP A 154 16.53 -10.85 12.73
C ASP A 154 17.87 -10.29 13.20
N LEU A 155 17.87 -8.99 13.48
CA LEU A 155 18.74 -8.45 14.50
C LEU A 155 18.20 -9.03 15.79
N SER A 156 18.52 -10.31 16.04
CA SER A 156 18.43 -10.99 17.31
C SER A 156 19.37 -10.24 18.25
N LEU A 157 18.96 -9.04 18.65
CA LEU A 157 19.48 -8.38 19.82
C LEU A 157 19.00 -9.24 20.96
N HIS A 158 19.95 -9.80 21.71
CA HIS A 158 19.68 -10.33 23.03
C HIS A 158 18.70 -9.37 23.72
N ALA A 159 17.59 -9.91 24.22
CA ALA A 159 16.70 -9.22 25.12
C ALA A 159 17.59 -8.51 26.14
N LYS A 160 17.68 -7.18 26.04
CA LYS A 160 18.28 -6.41 27.11
C LYS A 160 17.24 -6.43 28.20
N ASP A 161 17.57 -7.08 29.30
CA ASP A 161 16.86 -6.92 30.56
C ASP A 161 16.58 -5.43 30.74
N VAL A 162 15.32 -5.05 30.61
CA VAL A 162 14.89 -3.71 30.99
C VAL A 162 14.95 -3.71 32.50
N GLY A 163 16.06 -3.20 33.04
CA GLY A 163 16.17 -2.92 34.47
C GLY A 163 14.92 -2.16 34.93
N PRO A 164 14.44 -2.42 36.17
CA PRO A 164 13.12 -2.00 36.62
C PRO A 164 12.94 -0.51 36.34
N SER A 165 12.13 -0.21 35.33
CA SER A 165 11.77 1.17 35.01
C SER A 165 10.81 1.61 36.09
N THR A 166 11.09 2.72 36.77
CA THR A 166 10.16 3.26 37.76
C THR A 166 8.80 3.51 37.08
N PRO A 167 7.66 3.21 37.76
CA PRO A 167 6.33 3.41 37.20
C PRO A 167 6.12 4.81 36.60
N GLU A 168 6.70 5.83 37.22
CA GLU A 168 6.65 7.22 36.77
C GLU A 168 7.29 7.47 35.38
N VAL A 169 8.41 6.81 35.06
CA VAL A 169 9.08 6.98 33.76
C VAL A 169 8.26 6.32 32.65
N THR A 170 7.66 5.17 32.94
CA THR A 170 6.74 4.46 32.04
C THR A 170 5.49 5.30 31.76
N GLU A 171 4.88 5.87 32.80
CA GLU A 171 3.69 6.71 32.64
C GLU A 171 3.99 8.00 31.86
N ARG A 172 5.13 8.66 32.10
CA ARG A 172 5.54 9.85 31.34
C ARG A 172 5.78 9.54 29.87
N LYS A 173 6.40 8.40 29.54
CA LYS A 173 6.60 7.98 28.13
C LYS A 173 5.27 7.65 27.46
N LEU A 174 4.33 7.05 28.18
CA LEU A 174 2.97 6.81 27.66
C LEU A 174 2.25 8.13 27.34
N LYS A 175 2.39 9.15 28.21
CA LYS A 175 1.81 10.49 27.99
C LYS A 175 2.38 11.23 26.77
N ASN A 176 3.58 10.87 26.32
CA ASN A 176 4.22 11.50 25.17
C ASN A 176 3.77 10.92 23.83
N VAL A 177 3.11 9.76 23.81
CA VAL A 177 2.54 9.19 22.59
C VAL A 177 1.21 9.90 22.31
N PRO A 178 1.03 10.55 21.15
CA PRO A 178 -0.19 11.28 20.84
C PRO A 178 -1.38 10.32 20.67
N GLU A 179 -2.62 10.83 20.70
CA GLU A 179 -3.79 10.01 20.40
C GLU A 179 -3.82 9.58 18.92
N LYS A 180 -3.37 10.47 18.03
CA LYS A 180 -3.23 10.24 16.60
C LYS A 180 -1.79 10.49 16.19
N PHE A 181 -1.19 9.54 15.51
CA PHE A 181 0.12 9.66 14.89
C PHE A 181 -0.06 9.69 13.38
N ILE A 182 0.31 10.82 12.76
CA ILE A 182 0.38 10.95 11.32
C ILE A 182 1.82 10.70 10.90
N VAL A 183 2.02 9.75 9.98
CA VAL A 183 3.34 9.36 9.47
C VAL A 183 3.50 9.90 8.06
N GLU A 184 4.55 10.68 7.85
CA GLU A 184 4.87 11.27 6.55
C GLU A 184 5.68 10.30 5.69
N VAL A 185 5.06 9.83 4.59
CA VAL A 185 5.62 8.80 3.72
C VAL A 185 6.16 9.41 2.44
N ARG A 186 7.39 9.03 2.06
CA ARG A 186 7.91 9.27 0.70
C ARG A 186 8.01 7.94 -0.04
N ILE A 187 7.47 7.90 -1.24
CA ILE A 187 7.47 6.70 -2.09
C ILE A 187 8.52 6.85 -3.17
N PHE A 188 9.33 5.81 -3.37
CA PHE A 188 10.32 5.73 -4.44
C PHE A 188 10.02 4.51 -5.31
N SER A 189 9.67 4.77 -6.55
CA SER A 189 9.44 3.75 -7.56
C SER A 189 10.69 3.58 -8.41
N ASP A 190 11.19 2.35 -8.49
CA ASP A 190 12.32 2.05 -9.36
C ASP A 190 11.91 1.97 -10.86
N PRO A 191 12.89 1.85 -11.78
CA PRO A 191 12.62 1.84 -13.22
C PRO A 191 11.79 0.66 -13.73
N SER A 192 11.66 -0.41 -12.95
CA SER A 192 11.01 -1.64 -13.40
C SER A 192 9.51 -1.45 -13.67
N HIS A 193 8.88 -0.45 -13.03
CA HIS A 193 7.49 -0.07 -13.29
C HIS A 193 7.25 0.55 -14.68
N GLY A 194 8.32 0.75 -15.45
CA GLY A 194 8.28 1.05 -16.87
C GLY A 194 8.36 2.55 -17.16
N PRO A 195 9.07 2.95 -18.24
CA PRO A 195 9.27 4.36 -18.56
C PRO A 195 7.98 5.07 -18.96
N ASN A 196 7.01 4.34 -19.52
CA ASN A 196 5.78 4.89 -20.12
C ASN A 196 4.73 5.36 -19.09
N LYS A 197 4.92 5.08 -17.79
CA LYS A 197 4.00 5.52 -16.74
C LYS A 197 4.17 7.01 -16.46
N THR A 198 3.05 7.72 -16.54
CA THR A 198 2.95 9.16 -16.32
C THR A 198 2.88 9.49 -14.83
N MET A 199 3.07 10.77 -14.50
CA MET A 199 2.87 11.29 -13.15
C MET A 199 1.47 10.96 -12.59
N ASP A 200 0.43 11.10 -13.42
CA ASP A 200 -0.95 10.83 -13.01
C ASP A 200 -1.18 9.34 -12.75
N ASP A 201 -0.57 8.45 -13.54
CA ASP A 201 -0.62 7.00 -13.28
C ASP A 201 -0.05 6.67 -11.89
N PHE A 202 1.09 7.28 -11.53
CA PHE A 202 1.74 7.09 -10.24
C PHE A 202 0.91 7.63 -9.07
N ILE A 203 0.36 8.84 -9.22
CA ILE A 203 -0.50 9.46 -8.21
C ILE A 203 -1.77 8.63 -8.01
N GLN A 204 -2.44 8.22 -9.09
CA GLN A 204 -3.63 7.37 -9.01
C GLN A 204 -3.32 6.02 -8.34
N PHE A 205 -2.27 5.35 -8.79
CA PHE A 205 -1.89 4.03 -8.26
C PHE A 205 -1.55 4.09 -6.77
N PHE A 206 -0.59 4.92 -6.38
CA PHE A 206 -0.17 5.01 -4.98
C PHE A 206 -1.21 5.66 -4.08
N GLY A 207 -2.05 6.56 -4.61
CA GLY A 207 -3.17 7.12 -3.86
C GLY A 207 -4.19 6.06 -3.45
N ILE A 208 -4.55 5.13 -4.35
CA ILE A 208 -5.44 4.01 -4.03
C ILE A 208 -4.75 3.05 -3.06
N VAL A 209 -3.51 2.65 -3.36
CA VAL A 209 -2.73 1.72 -2.53
C VAL A 209 -2.60 2.24 -1.10
N MET A 210 -2.14 3.48 -0.92
CA MET A 210 -1.96 4.07 0.40
C MET A 210 -3.29 4.38 1.11
N SER A 211 -4.36 4.65 0.36
CA SER A 211 -5.71 4.71 0.95
C SER A 211 -6.12 3.36 1.53
N LYS A 212 -5.84 2.24 0.84
CA LYS A 212 -6.11 0.90 1.38
C LYS A 212 -5.22 0.58 2.58
N VAL A 213 -3.93 0.94 2.53
CA VAL A 213 -3.03 0.85 3.69
C VAL A 213 -3.65 1.57 4.89
N ASN A 214 -4.08 2.82 4.73
CA ASN A 214 -4.76 3.56 5.81
C ASN A 214 -6.01 2.84 6.35
N GLN A 215 -6.77 2.12 5.51
CA GLN A 215 -7.89 1.31 5.99
C GLN A 215 -7.47 0.13 6.87
N TYR A 216 -6.38 -0.57 6.53
CA TYR A 216 -5.87 -1.65 7.40
C TYR A 216 -5.52 -1.13 8.79
N TYR A 217 -4.98 0.10 8.85
CA TYR A 217 -4.57 0.76 10.09
C TYR A 217 -5.71 1.49 10.83
N SER A 218 -6.88 1.67 10.20
CA SER A 218 -8.01 2.43 10.75
C SER A 218 -8.55 1.90 12.09
N ARG A 219 -8.34 0.60 12.36
CA ARG A 219 -8.76 -0.08 13.61
C ARG A 219 -7.69 -0.04 14.71
N LEU A 220 -6.51 0.52 14.45
CA LEU A 220 -5.52 0.74 15.49
C LEU A 220 -5.99 1.83 16.44
N THR A 221 -5.81 1.60 17.74
CA THR A 221 -6.22 2.54 18.77
C THR A 221 -5.09 2.82 19.74
N ARG A 222 -4.93 4.11 20.09
CA ARG A 222 -3.94 4.60 21.07
C ARG A 222 -2.50 4.16 20.71
N PRO A 223 -1.89 4.76 19.67
CA PRO A 223 -2.46 5.80 18.82
C PRO A 223 -3.28 5.24 17.64
N LYS A 224 -4.17 6.09 17.11
CA LYS A 224 -4.63 5.94 15.72
C LYS A 224 -3.46 6.29 14.80
N VAL A 225 -3.19 5.48 13.80
CA VAL A 225 -2.12 5.73 12.83
C VAL A 225 -2.73 6.10 11.49
N GLN A 226 -2.20 7.14 10.84
CA GLN A 226 -2.55 7.51 9.47
C GLN A 226 -1.28 7.86 8.71
N PHE A 227 -1.12 7.35 7.51
CA PHE A 227 -0.05 7.68 6.60
C PHE A 227 -0.50 8.79 5.64
N ILE A 228 0.35 9.78 5.42
CA ILE A 228 0.18 10.79 4.37
C ILE A 228 1.37 10.74 3.43
N VAL A 229 1.13 10.72 2.12
CA VAL A 229 2.17 10.68 1.11
C VAL A 229 2.64 12.11 0.85
N LEU A 230 3.88 12.40 1.20
CA LEU A 230 4.53 13.69 0.92
C LEU A 230 5.03 13.78 -0.51
N SER A 231 5.59 12.69 -1.02
CA SER A 231 6.17 12.68 -2.36
C SER A 231 6.16 11.30 -2.99
N ILE A 232 6.11 11.31 -4.32
CA ILE A 232 6.40 10.13 -5.15
C ILE A 232 7.58 10.49 -6.05
N THR A 233 8.65 9.70 -5.96
CA THR A 233 9.84 9.84 -6.79
C THR A 233 9.95 8.65 -7.74
N LYS A 234 9.94 8.92 -9.04
CA LYS A 234 10.23 7.96 -10.10
C LYS A 234 11.73 7.95 -10.36
N LEU A 235 12.39 6.86 -10.00
CA LEU A 235 13.82 6.64 -10.29
C LEU A 235 13.98 6.16 -11.73
N THR A 236 15.00 6.67 -12.42
CA THR A 236 15.26 6.32 -13.83
C THR A 236 16.37 5.27 -14.01
N ASN A 237 17.08 4.91 -12.94
CA ASN A 237 18.05 3.82 -12.94
C ASN A 237 18.06 3.04 -11.61
N TYR A 238 18.85 1.95 -11.59
CA TYR A 238 18.97 1.04 -10.44
C TYR A 238 20.19 1.34 -9.56
N THR A 239 20.77 2.55 -9.61
CA THR A 239 22.03 2.88 -8.89
C THR A 239 21.97 2.54 -7.40
N PHE A 240 20.79 2.68 -6.79
CA PHE A 240 20.59 2.46 -5.37
C PHE A 240 19.93 1.11 -5.04
N THR A 241 19.74 0.26 -6.03
CA THR A 241 19.08 -1.05 -5.92
C THR A 241 20.11 -2.17 -5.95
N TYR A 242 20.02 -3.12 -5.01
CA TYR A 242 20.91 -4.27 -5.01
C TYR A 242 20.34 -5.38 -5.90
N LEU A 243 20.84 -5.46 -7.14
CA LEU A 243 20.40 -6.44 -8.13
C LEU A 243 21.18 -7.76 -8.02
N LEU A 244 20.45 -8.86 -8.19
CA LEU A 244 20.96 -10.23 -8.18
C LEU A 244 20.72 -10.86 -9.56
N PRO A 245 21.76 -11.13 -10.35
CA PRO A 245 21.62 -11.88 -11.59
C PRO A 245 21.20 -13.33 -11.30
N ASP A 246 20.17 -13.83 -12.00
CA ASP A 246 19.78 -15.24 -12.00
C ASP A 246 20.06 -15.84 -13.39
N PRO A 247 21.28 -16.36 -13.62
CA PRO A 247 21.69 -16.86 -14.93
C PRO A 247 20.92 -18.12 -15.37
N VAL A 248 20.33 -18.87 -14.43
CA VAL A 248 19.58 -20.10 -14.73
C VAL A 248 18.23 -19.75 -15.36
N ARG A 249 17.55 -18.75 -14.81
CA ARG A 249 16.25 -18.27 -15.32
C ARG A 249 16.39 -17.16 -16.35
N ASN A 250 17.61 -16.66 -16.59
CA ASN A 250 17.90 -15.51 -17.43
C ASN A 250 17.06 -14.26 -17.04
N ILE A 251 16.90 -14.06 -15.73
CA ILE A 251 16.18 -12.91 -15.15
C ILE A 251 17.08 -12.16 -14.18
N THR A 252 16.73 -10.90 -13.90
CA THR A 252 17.33 -10.14 -12.80
C THR A 252 16.36 -10.08 -11.64
N ARG A 253 16.86 -10.40 -10.44
CA ARG A 253 16.14 -10.31 -9.18
C ARG A 253 16.64 -9.12 -8.36
N VAL A 254 15.89 -8.76 -7.34
CA VAL A 254 16.28 -7.73 -6.37
C VAL A 254 16.52 -8.35 -5.00
N SER A 255 17.58 -7.93 -4.32
CA SER A 255 17.73 -8.17 -2.88
C SER A 255 17.03 -7.05 -2.14
N LEU A 256 15.80 -7.30 -1.66
CA LEU A 256 15.01 -6.30 -0.94
C LEU A 256 15.73 -5.83 0.33
N CYS A 257 16.22 -6.76 1.16
CA CYS A 257 16.99 -6.41 2.36
C CYS A 257 18.38 -5.83 2.03
N GLY A 258 19.05 -6.30 0.97
CA GLY A 258 20.32 -5.72 0.53
C GLY A 258 20.17 -4.26 0.06
N THR A 259 19.02 -3.94 -0.53
CA THR A 259 18.67 -2.60 -1.01
C THR A 259 18.48 -1.60 0.13
N LEU A 260 18.08 -2.03 1.33
CA LEU A 260 17.97 -1.14 2.50
C LEU A 260 19.27 -0.38 2.76
N GLY A 261 20.43 -1.05 2.66
CA GLY A 261 21.73 -0.45 2.93
C GLY A 261 22.20 0.51 1.83
N SER A 262 22.03 0.15 0.56
CA SER A 262 22.41 1.03 -0.57
C SER A 262 21.49 2.25 -0.64
N PHE A 263 20.18 2.05 -0.45
CA PHE A 263 19.20 3.13 -0.50
C PHE A 263 19.32 4.10 0.68
N TYR A 264 19.67 3.59 1.88
CA TYR A 264 19.97 4.44 3.04
C TYR A 264 21.10 5.44 2.78
N LYS A 265 22.15 5.03 2.05
CA LYS A 265 23.26 5.94 1.69
C LYS A 265 22.79 7.09 0.81
N TYR A 266 21.94 6.80 -0.18
CA TYR A 266 21.31 7.82 -1.03
C TYR A 266 20.47 8.78 -0.18
N LEU A 267 19.58 8.26 0.66
CA LEU A 267 18.73 9.11 1.49
C LEU A 267 19.52 10.00 2.45
N ASN A 268 20.63 9.52 3.01
CA ASN A 268 21.51 10.34 3.86
C ASN A 268 22.21 11.46 3.10
N ALA A 269 22.46 11.28 1.80
CA ALA A 269 23.06 12.30 0.96
C ALA A 269 22.03 13.33 0.47
N THR A 270 20.77 12.91 0.30
CA THR A 270 19.71 13.75 -0.30
C THR A 270 18.81 14.42 0.73
N TYR A 271 18.58 13.79 1.88
CA TYR A 271 17.62 14.25 2.89
C TYR A 271 18.24 14.32 4.28
N THR A 272 17.79 15.30 5.05
CA THR A 272 18.02 15.34 6.49
C THR A 272 17.15 14.31 7.20
N ARG A 273 17.49 14.02 8.46
CA ARG A 273 16.73 13.07 9.28
C ARG A 273 15.28 13.48 9.51
N ASP A 274 14.98 14.79 9.46
CA ASP A 274 13.64 15.31 9.75
C ASP A 274 12.69 15.23 8.57
N GLU A 275 13.22 15.02 7.38
CA GLU A 275 12.40 15.00 6.17
C GLU A 275 11.89 13.59 5.87
N ARG A 276 12.09 12.63 6.79
CA ARG A 276 11.85 11.20 6.57
C ARG A 276 11.28 10.51 7.81
N ASP A 277 9.96 10.53 7.96
CA ASP A 277 9.30 9.67 8.96
C ASP A 277 9.29 8.21 8.48
N ALA A 278 8.88 7.98 7.24
CA ALA A 278 8.86 6.66 6.61
C ALA A 278 9.15 6.75 5.11
N ILE A 279 9.86 5.76 4.59
CA ILE A 279 10.22 5.64 3.18
C ILE A 279 9.74 4.30 2.65
N VAL A 280 9.07 4.34 1.51
CA VAL A 280 8.53 3.16 0.82
C VAL A 280 9.20 3.05 -0.53
N PHE A 281 10.16 2.14 -0.64
CA PHE A 281 10.81 1.80 -1.90
C PHE A 281 10.07 0.62 -2.54
N VAL A 282 9.75 0.73 -3.82
CA VAL A 282 8.92 -0.24 -4.55
C VAL A 282 9.53 -0.59 -5.90
N THR A 283 9.43 -1.88 -6.23
CA THR A 283 9.96 -2.47 -7.46
C THR A 283 9.05 -3.58 -7.96
N SER A 284 8.93 -3.75 -9.27
CA SER A 284 8.30 -4.91 -9.91
C SER A 284 9.26 -6.06 -10.17
N LEU A 285 10.55 -5.90 -9.84
CA LEU A 285 11.50 -7.01 -9.88
C LEU A 285 11.17 -8.03 -8.79
N SER A 286 11.36 -9.31 -9.11
CA SER A 286 11.11 -10.40 -8.17
C SER A 286 12.14 -10.39 -7.03
N GLY A 287 11.67 -10.30 -5.79
CA GLY A 287 12.45 -10.62 -4.59
C GLY A 287 12.68 -12.14 -4.39
N GLY A 288 12.05 -12.97 -5.23
CA GLY A 288 11.87 -14.41 -5.02
C GLY A 288 10.89 -14.70 -3.90
N ASN A 289 11.36 -15.35 -2.83
CA ASN A 289 10.50 -15.76 -1.72
C ASN A 289 10.16 -14.62 -0.76
N VAL A 290 10.87 -13.49 -0.85
CA VAL A 290 10.70 -12.33 0.03
C VAL A 290 9.85 -11.28 -0.70
N GLY A 291 8.73 -10.90 -0.10
CA GLY A 291 7.78 -9.90 -0.61
C GLY A 291 8.15 -8.48 -0.18
N GLY A 292 8.75 -8.33 0.99
CA GLY A 292 9.19 -7.06 1.53
C GLY A 292 10.35 -7.20 2.51
N CYS A 293 10.97 -6.07 2.86
CA CYS A 293 11.94 -6.03 3.93
C CYS A 293 11.94 -4.67 4.65
N SER A 294 11.94 -4.74 5.98
CA SER A 294 12.02 -3.58 6.85
C SER A 294 12.74 -3.93 8.16
N GLY A 295 13.20 -2.88 8.85
CA GLY A 295 13.66 -3.00 10.22
C GLY A 295 12.52 -2.74 11.21
N TYR A 296 12.73 -3.15 12.47
CA TYR A 296 11.75 -2.93 13.51
C TYR A 296 11.82 -1.54 14.12
N CYS A 297 10.65 -0.91 14.29
CA CYS A 297 10.51 0.40 14.95
C CYS A 297 11.43 1.48 14.32
N THR A 298 11.53 1.48 13.00
CA THR A 298 12.40 2.38 12.25
C THR A 298 11.78 3.72 11.92
N VAL A 299 10.46 3.92 12.11
CA VAL A 299 9.78 5.20 11.86
C VAL A 299 10.47 6.38 12.58
N CYS A 300 10.73 7.49 11.88
CA CYS A 300 11.53 8.63 12.36
C CYS A 300 12.95 8.28 12.85
N GLY A 301 13.43 7.08 12.51
CA GLY A 301 14.73 6.56 12.88
C GLY A 301 15.81 7.01 11.91
N ASP A 302 16.99 6.41 12.03
CA ASP A 302 18.06 6.68 11.06
C ASP A 302 17.75 6.03 9.71
N ASN A 303 17.25 4.79 9.70
CA ASN A 303 16.93 4.04 8.48
C ASN A 303 15.42 3.67 8.40
N PRO A 304 14.52 4.64 8.13
CA PRO A 304 13.07 4.43 8.09
C PRO A 304 12.57 3.81 6.76
N ILE A 305 13.35 2.91 6.16
CA ILE A 305 13.09 2.37 4.82
C ILE A 305 12.34 1.04 4.90
N THR A 306 11.34 0.90 4.04
CA THR A 306 10.72 -0.38 3.66
C THR A 306 11.01 -0.61 2.17
N THR A 307 11.42 -1.82 1.80
CA THR A 307 11.55 -2.24 0.40
C THR A 307 10.47 -3.26 0.09
N ASN A 308 9.78 -3.13 -1.04
CA ASN A 308 8.60 -3.94 -1.34
C ASN A 308 8.62 -4.36 -2.82
N THR A 309 8.26 -5.60 -3.11
CA THR A 309 7.97 -6.02 -4.49
C THR A 309 6.48 -5.89 -4.80
N MET A 310 6.14 -5.28 -5.93
CA MET A 310 4.76 -5.17 -6.44
C MET A 310 4.72 -4.82 -7.91
N GLY A 311 3.65 -5.23 -8.60
CA GLY A 311 3.42 -4.83 -9.99
C GLY A 311 2.86 -3.41 -10.10
N PHE A 312 3.04 -2.79 -11.27
CA PHE A 312 2.39 -1.52 -11.61
C PHE A 312 1.28 -1.75 -12.62
N GLY A 313 0.06 -1.96 -12.12
CA GLY A 313 -1.09 -2.32 -12.94
C GLY A 313 -2.37 -2.36 -12.14
N ARG A 314 -3.18 -3.38 -12.38
CA ARG A 314 -4.42 -3.58 -11.63
C ARG A 314 -4.11 -3.81 -10.16
N ILE A 315 -4.74 -3.01 -9.30
CA ILE A 315 -4.52 -3.07 -7.86
C ILE A 315 -5.32 -4.23 -7.28
N GLY A 316 -4.65 -5.10 -6.54
CA GLY A 316 -5.25 -6.20 -5.80
C GLY A 316 -4.99 -6.08 -4.31
N ARG A 317 -4.96 -7.24 -3.64
CA ARG A 317 -4.68 -7.31 -2.20
C ARG A 317 -3.20 -7.18 -1.85
N TRP A 318 -2.32 -7.50 -2.80
CA TRP A 318 -0.87 -7.63 -2.58
C TRP A 318 -0.19 -6.28 -2.46
N GLU A 319 -0.42 -5.37 -3.39
CA GLU A 319 0.23 -4.04 -3.44
C GLU A 319 0.06 -3.28 -2.12
N PRO A 320 -1.17 -3.06 -1.60
CA PRO A 320 -1.35 -2.43 -0.29
C PRO A 320 -1.01 -3.36 0.87
N GLY A 321 -1.13 -4.68 0.71
CA GLY A 321 -0.84 -5.66 1.76
C GLY A 321 0.64 -5.68 2.14
N THR A 322 1.53 -5.75 1.16
CA THR A 322 2.98 -5.75 1.35
C THR A 322 3.45 -4.45 2.00
N ILE A 323 3.02 -3.28 1.49
CA ILE A 323 3.38 -2.00 2.12
C ILE A 323 2.86 -1.92 3.56
N ALA A 324 1.63 -2.36 3.79
CA ALA A 324 1.06 -2.35 5.14
C ALA A 324 1.81 -3.28 6.09
N HIS A 325 2.28 -4.42 5.62
CA HIS A 325 3.10 -5.36 6.38
C HIS A 325 4.44 -4.73 6.77
N GLU A 326 5.18 -4.18 5.81
CA GLU A 326 6.49 -3.60 6.07
C GLU A 326 6.43 -2.31 6.91
N LEU A 327 5.38 -1.51 6.74
CA LEU A 327 5.13 -0.37 7.62
C LEU A 327 4.77 -0.80 9.05
N ALA A 328 4.22 -2.00 9.25
CA ALA A 328 3.90 -2.51 10.59
C ALA A 328 5.19 -2.90 11.32
N HIS A 329 6.14 -3.52 10.63
CA HIS A 329 7.51 -3.69 11.11
C HIS A 329 8.16 -2.36 11.43
N SER A 330 8.04 -1.36 10.56
CA SER A 330 8.55 0.01 10.81
C SER A 330 7.94 0.67 12.06
N LEU A 331 6.72 0.27 12.43
CA LEU A 331 6.04 0.65 13.67
C LEU A 331 6.34 -0.27 14.86
N GLY A 332 7.18 -1.28 14.69
CA GLY A 332 7.67 -2.17 15.76
C GLY A 332 6.83 -3.43 16.00
N MET A 333 5.93 -3.79 15.08
CA MET A 333 5.15 -5.03 15.15
C MET A 333 5.96 -6.20 14.57
N SER A 334 6.03 -7.31 15.29
CA SER A 334 6.52 -8.61 14.80
C SER A 334 5.45 -9.37 14.03
N HIS A 335 5.83 -10.46 13.36
CA HIS A 335 4.83 -11.40 12.86
C HIS A 335 4.02 -11.98 14.03
N GLU A 336 2.77 -12.33 13.77
CA GLU A 336 1.89 -12.80 14.82
C GLU A 336 2.26 -14.22 15.28
N GLY A 337 2.46 -14.34 16.59
CA GLY A 337 2.94 -15.59 17.21
C GLY A 337 4.43 -15.58 17.50
N GLU A 338 5.19 -14.63 16.93
CA GLU A 338 6.59 -14.42 17.28
C GLU A 338 6.76 -13.65 18.57
N CYS A 339 7.97 -13.71 19.13
CA CYS A 339 8.33 -12.91 20.29
C CYS A 339 8.33 -11.41 19.91
N PRO A 340 7.71 -10.54 20.74
CA PRO A 340 7.72 -9.11 20.48
C PRO A 340 9.13 -8.53 20.58
N VAL A 341 9.56 -7.76 19.58
CA VAL A 341 10.79 -6.95 19.66
C VAL A 341 10.54 -5.65 20.45
N PHE A 342 9.34 -5.09 20.34
CA PHE A 342 8.87 -3.91 21.06
C PHE A 342 7.59 -4.24 21.82
N TYR A 343 7.44 -3.68 23.02
CA TYR A 343 6.32 -3.97 23.90
C TYR A 343 6.15 -2.84 24.92
N THR A 344 4.94 -2.72 25.47
CA THR A 344 4.74 -1.88 26.66
C THR A 344 5.22 -2.61 27.92
N PRO A 345 5.59 -1.89 29.00
CA PRO A 345 6.09 -2.52 30.22
C PRO A 345 5.13 -3.57 30.80
N GLY A 346 5.68 -4.70 31.22
CA GLY A 346 4.91 -5.85 31.73
C GLY A 346 4.40 -6.82 30.66
N LYS A 347 4.72 -6.60 29.38
CA LYS A 347 4.33 -7.47 28.26
C LYS A 347 5.48 -8.07 27.48
N GLU A 348 6.67 -8.04 28.06
CA GLU A 348 7.85 -8.69 27.49
C GLU A 348 7.60 -10.19 27.27
N GLY A 349 8.02 -10.70 26.11
CA GLY A 349 7.86 -12.12 25.75
C GLY A 349 6.42 -12.59 25.50
N LEU A 350 5.41 -11.71 25.63
CA LEU A 350 4.02 -12.08 25.37
C LEU A 350 3.75 -12.19 23.87
N ARG A 351 3.62 -13.43 23.40
CA ARG A 351 3.26 -13.74 22.01
C ARG A 351 1.77 -13.57 21.79
N CYS A 352 1.41 -13.13 20.58
CA CYS A 352 0.02 -13.01 20.18
C CYS A 352 -0.63 -14.40 20.05
N LYS A 353 -1.89 -14.52 20.45
CA LYS A 353 -2.61 -15.80 20.38
C LYS A 353 -3.13 -16.05 18.97
N LYS A 354 -2.99 -17.28 18.47
CA LYS A 354 -3.40 -17.67 17.11
C LYS A 354 -4.85 -17.31 16.77
N GLN A 355 -5.77 -17.39 17.73
CA GLN A 355 -7.19 -17.07 17.54
C GLN A 355 -7.44 -15.57 17.32
N GLU A 356 -6.52 -14.71 17.72
CA GLU A 356 -6.61 -13.27 17.57
C GLU A 356 -5.89 -12.77 16.32
N PHE A 357 -5.36 -13.68 15.49
CA PHE A 357 -4.50 -13.29 14.39
C PHE A 357 -5.24 -12.45 13.36
N GLY A 358 -4.64 -11.32 13.00
CA GLY A 358 -5.03 -10.48 11.88
C GLY A 358 -4.41 -10.95 10.56
N SER A 359 -4.90 -10.41 9.46
CA SER A 359 -4.48 -10.82 8.11
C SER A 359 -3.25 -10.11 7.56
N VAL A 360 -2.73 -9.06 8.21
CA VAL A 360 -1.57 -8.31 7.68
C VAL A 360 -0.25 -8.91 8.15
N MET A 361 -0.13 -9.23 9.44
CA MET A 361 1.10 -9.75 10.06
C MET A 361 0.98 -11.23 10.45
N GLY A 362 -0.09 -11.90 10.04
CA GLY A 362 -0.43 -13.25 10.46
C GLY A 362 -1.34 -13.95 9.48
N SER A 363 -1.84 -15.13 9.87
CA SER A 363 -2.71 -15.97 9.04
C SER A 363 -4.21 -15.70 9.26
N GLY A 364 -4.55 -14.55 9.85
CA GLY A 364 -5.93 -14.12 10.02
C GLY A 364 -6.64 -13.80 8.71
N LYS A 365 -7.93 -13.46 8.81
CA LYS A 365 -8.75 -13.05 7.67
C LYS A 365 -9.35 -11.66 7.90
N PRO A 366 -9.52 -10.84 6.84
CA PRO A 366 -10.30 -9.62 6.92
C PRO A 366 -11.71 -9.88 7.48
N PRO A 367 -12.35 -8.90 8.17
CA PRO A 367 -11.90 -7.52 8.34
C PRO A 367 -10.99 -7.31 9.57
N HIS A 368 -10.39 -8.37 10.11
CA HIS A 368 -9.45 -8.29 11.22
C HIS A 368 -8.01 -8.24 10.70
N TYR A 369 -7.38 -7.06 10.76
CA TYR A 369 -6.08 -6.81 10.12
C TYR A 369 -4.89 -6.96 11.07
N PHE A 370 -5.03 -6.52 12.33
CA PHE A 370 -4.00 -6.58 13.36
C PHE A 370 -4.62 -7.01 14.71
N SER A 371 -4.00 -7.96 15.41
CA SER A 371 -4.39 -8.31 16.79
C SER A 371 -4.16 -7.15 17.76
N ARG A 372 -4.89 -7.15 18.88
CA ARG A 372 -4.68 -6.20 19.99
C ARG A 372 -3.28 -6.31 20.58
N CYS A 373 -2.69 -7.49 20.51
CA CYS A 373 -1.32 -7.76 20.91
C CYS A 373 -0.32 -6.97 20.06
N LEU A 374 -0.44 -6.96 18.72
CA LEU A 374 0.42 -6.14 17.87
C LEU A 374 0.23 -4.63 18.07
N GLN A 375 -1.00 -4.18 18.38
CA GLN A 375 -1.22 -2.77 18.73
C GLN A 375 -0.40 -2.36 19.97
N ASP A 376 -0.18 -3.29 20.91
CA ASP A 376 0.68 -3.06 22.07
C ASP A 376 2.15 -2.93 21.68
N GLN A 377 2.62 -3.80 20.78
CA GLN A 377 4.01 -3.76 20.29
C GLN A 377 4.30 -2.42 19.61
N ALA A 378 3.38 -1.96 18.76
CA ALA A 378 3.48 -0.64 18.16
C ALA A 378 3.49 0.49 19.19
N ARG A 379 2.64 0.41 20.22
CA ARG A 379 2.69 1.38 21.33
C ARG A 379 4.04 1.36 22.03
N GLY A 380 4.59 0.17 22.31
CA GLY A 380 5.92 -0.01 22.90
C GLY A 380 7.03 0.63 22.07
N CYS A 381 6.96 0.52 20.74
CA CYS A 381 7.85 1.23 19.82
C CYS A 381 7.71 2.74 19.93
N LEU A 382 6.48 3.26 19.84
CA LEU A 382 6.22 4.71 19.83
C LEU A 382 6.58 5.39 21.15
N MET A 383 6.52 4.68 22.28
CA MET A 383 7.04 5.17 23.58
C MET A 383 8.55 5.45 23.59
N ARG A 384 9.30 4.91 22.63
CA ARG A 384 10.75 5.16 22.47
C ARG A 384 11.04 6.34 21.54
N LYS A 385 10.01 6.91 20.90
CA LYS A 385 10.15 8.05 20.00
C LYS A 385 10.12 9.36 20.77
N THR A 386 10.73 10.39 20.18
CA THR A 386 10.75 11.74 20.72
C THR A 386 9.52 12.52 20.22
N LYS A 387 9.19 13.63 20.88
CA LYS A 387 8.08 14.50 20.45
C LYS A 387 8.22 14.93 18.98
N ARG A 388 9.46 15.16 18.52
CA ARG A 388 9.80 15.53 17.14
C ARG A 388 9.33 14.51 16.10
N CYS A 389 9.31 13.22 16.42
CA CYS A 389 8.77 12.20 15.50
C CYS A 389 7.26 12.35 15.28
N PHE A 390 6.55 13.01 16.20
CA PHE A 390 5.11 13.22 16.12
C PHE A 390 4.74 14.59 15.56
N ASP A 391 5.73 15.45 15.31
CA ASP A 391 5.54 16.77 14.73
C ASP A 391 5.54 16.62 13.20
N LEU A 392 4.51 17.16 12.53
CA LEU A 392 4.46 17.17 11.07
C LEU A 392 5.56 18.06 10.50
N THR A 393 6.26 17.57 9.49
CA THR A 393 7.33 18.29 8.79
C THR A 393 6.93 18.67 7.36
N GLY A 394 5.97 17.95 6.80
CA GLY A 394 5.43 18.09 5.46
C GLY A 394 4.80 19.45 5.22
N GLY A 395 5.37 20.18 4.27
CA GLY A 395 4.83 21.46 3.81
C GLY A 395 5.49 22.71 4.35
N LYS A 396 6.59 22.60 5.10
CA LYS A 396 7.48 23.75 5.22
C LYS A 396 8.14 23.95 3.85
N PRO A 397 8.09 25.17 3.26
CA PRO A 397 8.81 25.44 2.03
C PRO A 397 10.27 25.08 2.26
N LEU A 398 10.82 24.24 1.39
CA LEU A 398 12.21 23.82 1.52
C LEU A 398 13.17 24.99 1.32
N PHE A 399 12.72 26.09 0.71
CA PHE A 399 13.35 27.42 0.72
C PHE A 399 12.29 28.51 0.52
#